data_AF-A0A927BA95-F1
#
_entry.id   AF-A0A927BA95-F1
#
_cell.length_a   1.000
_cell.length_b   1.000
_cell.length_c   1.000
_cell.angle_alpha   90.00
_cell.angle_beta   90.00
_cell.angle_gamma   90.00
#
_symmetry.space_group_name_H-M   'P 1'
#
loop_
_entity.id
_entity.type
_entity.pdbx_description
1 polymer ?
#
loop_
_entity_poly.entity_id
_entity_poly.type
_entity_poly.pdbx_seq_one_letter_code
_entity_poly.pdbx_strand_id
1 'polypeptide(L)'
;MFFKTLVAAFFLESEDNNDSLEQLVTLAGMTDQHYLSEDKKVALGIHDPGIEIIYGQWGAFEDAWARLDKLAYHNCLQIYFSMSHFLDLCSENTDDESLPLEQDSLLPLATTFGNACEQLQAEVAFLDTHAHYGDETWINKQGNRDWVINYYSMLLEFNINALADERFGLLYLNEYMTQIWDSNPVRENRDMILLSKGRLTFAQQGVIRWL
;
A
#
# COMPACT_ATOMS: atom_id res chain seq x y z
N MET A 1 10.79 -19.27 9.21
CA MET A 1 9.75 -18.49 9.91
C MET A 1 8.91 -17.85 8.83
N PHE A 2 7.62 -18.15 8.73
CA PHE A 2 6.76 -17.60 7.68
C PHE A 2 6.22 -16.24 8.15
N PHE A 3 6.84 -15.14 7.72
CA PHE A 3 6.33 -13.81 7.98
C PHE A 3 5.24 -13.49 6.97
N LYS A 4 4.03 -13.20 7.46
CA LYS A 4 2.96 -12.62 6.64
C LYS A 4 3.10 -11.11 6.69
N THR A 5 3.14 -10.49 5.52
CA THR A 5 3.26 -9.04 5.39
C THR A 5 2.04 -8.48 4.69
N LEU A 6 1.74 -7.22 5.02
CA LEU A 6 0.89 -6.37 4.19
C LEU A 6 1.78 -5.53 3.27
N VAL A 7 1.18 -4.90 2.26
CA VAL A 7 1.90 -4.01 1.35
C VAL A 7 1.12 -2.72 1.08
N ALA A 8 1.83 -1.61 1.17
CA ALA A 8 1.45 -0.35 0.57
C ALA A 8 2.23 -0.18 -0.75
N ALA A 9 1.52 -0.08 -1.87
CA ALA A 9 2.11 0.10 -3.18
C ALA A 9 1.72 1.47 -3.75
N PHE A 10 2.70 2.22 -4.25
CA PHE A 10 2.52 3.56 -4.82
C PHE A 10 3.06 3.56 -6.24
N PHE A 11 2.20 3.86 -7.20
CA PHE A 11 2.56 4.01 -8.61
C PHE A 11 2.79 5.48 -8.92
N LEU A 12 4.04 5.80 -9.25
CA LEU A 12 4.54 7.16 -9.49
C LEU A 12 4.91 7.27 -10.96
N GLU A 13 4.45 8.32 -11.65
CA GLU A 13 4.81 8.55 -13.05
C GLU A 13 6.34 8.74 -13.18
N SER A 14 6.96 8.06 -14.14
CA SER A 14 8.43 8.04 -14.30
C SER A 14 9.01 9.25 -15.03
N GLU A 15 8.21 10.00 -15.81
CA GLU A 15 8.77 11.00 -16.74
C GLU A 15 9.55 12.13 -16.02
N ASP A 16 9.31 12.35 -14.73
CA ASP A 16 10.01 13.35 -13.91
C ASP A 16 10.71 12.78 -12.65
N ASN A 17 10.57 11.49 -12.36
CA ASN A 17 10.88 10.95 -11.04
C ASN A 17 12.20 10.16 -11.02
N ASN A 18 13.31 10.90 -10.93
CA ASN A 18 14.67 10.35 -10.72
C ASN A 18 15.03 10.16 -9.24
N ASP A 19 14.04 10.26 -8.35
CA ASP A 19 14.29 10.15 -6.92
C ASP A 19 14.84 8.77 -6.56
N SER A 20 15.82 8.76 -5.65
CA SER A 20 16.35 7.53 -5.08
C SER A 20 15.31 6.85 -4.18
N LEU A 21 15.50 5.55 -3.91
CA LEU A 21 14.67 4.83 -2.95
C LEU A 21 14.62 5.56 -1.60
N GLU A 22 15.75 6.07 -1.11
CA GLU A 22 15.87 6.83 0.14
C GLU A 22 15.02 8.11 0.16
N GLN A 23 15.02 8.86 -0.94
CA GLN A 23 14.19 10.05 -1.07
C GLN A 23 12.71 9.69 -1.07
N LEU A 24 12.32 8.67 -1.83
CA LEU A 24 10.93 8.22 -1.92
C LEU A 24 10.41 7.71 -0.58
N VAL A 25 11.16 6.88 0.14
CA VAL A 25 10.71 6.38 1.45
C VAL A 25 10.63 7.51 2.49
N THR A 26 11.50 8.52 2.40
CA THR A 26 11.42 9.73 3.24
C THR A 26 10.15 10.51 2.95
N LEU A 27 9.83 10.73 1.67
CA LEU A 27 8.58 11.39 1.25
C LEU A 27 7.34 10.58 1.66
N ALA A 28 7.42 9.25 1.61
CA ALA A 28 6.38 8.35 2.09
C ALA A 28 6.21 8.39 3.63
N GLY A 29 7.08 9.11 4.35
CA GLY A 29 7.02 9.26 5.80
C GLY A 29 7.71 8.15 6.59
N MET A 30 8.61 7.38 5.97
CA MET A 30 9.44 6.42 6.72
C MET A 30 10.51 7.15 7.54
N THR A 31 10.75 6.68 8.77
CA THR A 31 11.78 7.19 9.69
C THR A 31 12.76 6.09 10.10
N ASP A 32 13.88 6.47 10.74
CA ASP A 32 14.93 5.54 11.20
C ASP A 32 15.48 4.60 10.11
N GLN A 33 15.63 5.17 8.91
CA GLN A 33 15.96 4.46 7.69
C GLN A 33 17.38 3.91 7.71
N HIS A 34 17.53 2.66 7.27
CA HIS A 34 18.82 2.03 7.04
C HIS A 34 18.75 0.96 5.95
N TYR A 35 19.81 0.84 5.16
CA TYR A 35 19.90 -0.20 4.14
C TYR A 35 20.08 -1.57 4.79
N LEU A 36 19.36 -2.58 4.28
CA LEU A 36 19.53 -3.96 4.72
C LEU A 36 20.78 -4.60 4.13
N SER A 37 21.51 -5.34 4.96
CA SER A 37 22.59 -6.22 4.51
C SER A 37 22.04 -7.45 3.78
N GLU A 38 22.84 -8.04 2.90
CA GLU A 38 22.48 -9.24 2.12
C GLU A 38 21.92 -10.37 2.98
N ASP A 39 22.56 -10.68 4.12
CA ASP A 39 22.08 -11.73 5.02
C ASP A 39 20.66 -11.48 5.55
N LYS A 40 20.31 -10.21 5.76
CA LYS A 40 18.96 -9.81 6.21
C LYS A 40 17.94 -9.86 5.06
N LYS A 41 18.35 -9.49 3.84
CA LYS A 41 17.50 -9.61 2.64
C LYS A 41 17.09 -11.07 2.42
N VAL A 42 18.06 -12.00 2.51
CA VAL A 42 17.79 -13.44 2.39
C VAL A 42 16.83 -13.94 3.48
N ALA A 43 16.95 -13.45 4.71
CA ALA A 43 16.04 -13.81 5.80
C ALA A 43 14.59 -13.34 5.55
N LEU A 44 14.41 -12.28 4.75
CA LEU A 44 13.12 -11.77 4.30
C LEU A 44 12.62 -12.43 3.02
N GLY A 45 13.32 -13.43 2.47
CA GLY A 45 12.93 -14.09 1.21
C GLY A 45 13.27 -13.28 -0.05
N ILE A 46 14.14 -12.28 0.08
CA ILE A 46 14.64 -11.47 -1.04
C ILE A 46 15.92 -12.12 -1.55
N HIS A 47 15.91 -12.54 -2.81
CA HIS A 47 16.99 -13.35 -3.40
C HIS A 47 17.85 -12.60 -4.42
N ASP A 48 17.43 -11.42 -4.85
CA ASP A 48 18.24 -10.55 -5.71
C ASP A 48 19.22 -9.72 -4.86
N PRO A 49 20.54 -9.96 -4.96
CA PRO A 49 21.52 -9.20 -4.18
C PRO A 49 21.71 -7.76 -4.68
N GLY A 50 21.32 -7.48 -5.93
CA GLY A 50 21.46 -6.16 -6.53
C GLY A 50 20.39 -5.17 -6.07
N ILE A 51 19.33 -5.63 -5.40
CA ILE A 51 18.22 -4.76 -5.05
C ILE A 51 18.47 -4.00 -3.77
N GLU A 52 18.24 -2.68 -3.81
CA GLU A 52 18.27 -1.85 -2.63
C GLU A 52 16.99 -2.06 -1.81
N ILE A 53 17.16 -2.31 -0.51
CA ILE A 53 16.07 -2.42 0.46
C ILE A 53 16.38 -1.49 1.62
N ILE A 54 15.44 -0.60 1.93
CA ILE A 54 15.51 0.27 3.11
C ILE A 54 14.55 -0.25 4.15
N TYR A 55 15.06 -0.42 5.37
CA TYR A 55 14.28 -0.76 6.56
C TYR A 55 14.09 0.48 7.42
N GLY A 56 12.98 0.57 8.12
CA GLY A 56 12.70 1.66 9.05
C GLY A 56 11.32 1.54 9.67
N GLN A 57 10.86 2.64 10.26
CA GLN A 57 9.52 2.75 10.80
C GLN A 57 8.61 3.42 9.78
N TRP A 58 7.34 3.00 9.71
CA TRP A 58 6.32 3.62 8.86
C TRP A 58 4.98 3.70 9.59
N GLY A 59 4.55 4.91 9.93
CA GLY A 59 3.35 5.12 10.76
C GLY A 59 3.51 4.46 12.13
N ALA A 60 2.61 3.53 12.48
CA ALA A 60 2.67 2.76 13.71
C ALA A 60 3.57 1.51 13.63
N PHE A 61 4.16 1.21 12.46
CA PHE A 61 4.88 -0.04 12.23
C PHE A 61 6.40 0.18 12.37
N GLU A 62 7.01 -0.40 13.40
CA GLU A 62 8.45 -0.27 13.66
C GLU A 62 9.33 -1.11 12.71
N ASP A 63 8.75 -2.17 12.15
CA ASP A 63 9.43 -3.16 11.33
C ASP A 63 8.92 -3.12 9.88
N ALA A 64 9.08 -1.96 9.23
CA ALA A 64 8.73 -1.77 7.83
C ALA A 64 9.97 -1.83 6.93
N TRP A 65 9.80 -2.35 5.72
CA TRP A 65 10.86 -2.34 4.72
C TRP A 65 10.30 -1.99 3.35
N ALA A 66 11.12 -1.36 2.53
CA ALA A 66 10.72 -0.78 1.28
C ALA A 66 11.68 -1.11 0.15
N ARG A 67 11.13 -1.16 -1.05
CA ARG A 67 11.84 -1.38 -2.31
C ARG A 67 11.25 -0.51 -3.40
N LEU A 68 12.04 -0.33 -4.46
CA LEU A 68 11.61 0.38 -5.66
C LEU A 68 11.72 -0.54 -6.87
N ASP A 69 10.62 -0.75 -7.57
CA ASP A 69 10.62 -1.42 -8.87
C ASP A 69 10.44 -0.38 -9.99
N LYS A 70 11.39 -0.34 -10.92
CA LYS A 70 11.32 0.52 -12.10
C LYS A 70 10.55 -0.19 -13.21
N LEU A 71 9.40 0.37 -13.58
CA LEU A 71 8.53 -0.13 -14.64
C LEU A 71 8.68 0.76 -15.89
N ALA A 72 7.97 0.43 -16.97
CA ALA A 72 8.17 1.08 -18.28
C ALA A 72 7.88 2.59 -18.24
N TYR A 73 6.81 2.99 -17.55
CA TYR A 73 6.36 4.39 -17.45
C TYR A 73 6.21 4.85 -15.99
N HIS A 74 6.48 3.98 -15.03
CA HIS A 74 6.23 4.25 -13.62
C HIS A 74 7.34 3.70 -12.73
N ASN A 75 7.54 4.35 -11.59
CA ASN A 75 8.22 3.74 -10.46
C ASN A 75 7.16 3.19 -9.50
N CYS A 76 7.34 1.97 -9.03
CA CYS A 76 6.50 1.35 -8.02
C CYS A 76 7.27 1.27 -6.71
N LEU A 77 6.94 2.16 -5.78
CA LEU A 77 7.43 2.07 -4.41
C LEU A 77 6.54 1.08 -3.66
N GLN A 78 7.15 0.09 -3.03
CA GLN A 78 6.44 -0.89 -2.21
C GLN A 78 6.98 -0.84 -0.79
N ILE A 79 6.10 -0.65 0.19
CA ILE A 79 6.41 -0.66 1.63
C ILE A 79 5.66 -1.83 2.26
N TYR A 80 6.41 -2.71 2.92
CA TYR A 80 5.90 -3.90 3.56
C TYR A 80 6.05 -3.80 5.06
N PHE A 81 5.07 -4.34 5.78
CA PHE A 81 5.05 -4.31 7.24
C PHE A 81 4.26 -5.50 7.80
N SER A 82 4.37 -5.72 9.11
CA SER A 82 3.83 -6.91 9.79
C SER A 82 2.30 -6.97 9.76
N MET A 83 1.75 -8.07 9.21
CA MET A 83 0.31 -8.34 9.28
C MET A 83 -0.15 -8.58 10.73
N SER A 84 0.68 -9.20 11.56
CA SER A 84 0.31 -9.47 12.96
C SER A 84 0.05 -8.18 13.72
N HIS A 85 0.93 -7.18 13.55
CA HIS A 85 0.77 -5.88 14.20
C HIS A 85 -0.49 -5.16 13.70
N PHE A 86 -0.79 -5.27 12.40
CA PHE A 86 -2.04 -4.73 11.86
C PHE A 86 -3.28 -5.39 12.47
N LEU A 87 -3.29 -6.72 12.60
CA LEU A 87 -4.41 -7.46 13.19
C LEU A 87 -4.60 -7.14 14.69
N ASP A 88 -3.52 -6.92 15.43
CA ASP A 88 -3.58 -6.51 16.83
C ASP A 88 -4.34 -5.17 16.95
N LEU A 89 -4.06 -4.20 16.07
CA LEU A 89 -4.76 -2.91 16.01
C LEU A 89 -6.24 -3.05 15.57
N CYS A 90 -6.56 -3.97 14.64
CA CYS A 90 -7.95 -4.25 14.24
C CYS A 90 -8.80 -4.79 15.39
N SER A 91 -8.20 -5.57 16.29
CA SER A 91 -8.93 -6.29 17.34
C SER A 91 -9.57 -5.36 18.40
N GLU A 92 -9.18 -4.09 18.43
CA GLU A 92 -9.67 -3.07 19.35
C GLU A 92 -11.10 -2.57 19.02
N ASN A 93 -11.65 -2.86 17.82
CA ASN A 93 -12.86 -2.22 17.27
C ASN A 93 -14.12 -3.12 17.25
N THR A 94 -14.32 -4.02 18.20
CA THR A 94 -15.06 -5.28 17.94
C THR A 94 -16.59 -5.33 18.15
N ASP A 95 -17.29 -4.27 18.57
CA ASP A 95 -18.69 -4.43 19.03
C ASP A 95 -19.79 -3.59 18.31
N ASP A 96 -19.48 -2.69 17.36
CA ASP A 96 -20.49 -1.81 16.73
C ASP A 96 -20.42 -1.81 15.20
N GLU A 97 -21.36 -2.46 14.52
CA GLU A 97 -21.46 -2.49 13.04
C GLU A 97 -21.44 -1.09 12.39
N SER A 98 -21.80 -0.04 13.13
CA SER A 98 -21.88 1.34 12.68
C SER A 98 -20.69 2.22 13.10
N LEU A 99 -19.55 1.63 13.47
CA LEU A 99 -18.35 2.34 13.92
C LEU A 99 -18.00 3.54 13.02
N PRO A 100 -18.17 4.79 13.51
CA PRO A 100 -17.81 5.99 12.75
C PRO A 100 -16.32 6.00 12.40
N LEU A 101 -15.97 6.55 11.24
CA LEU A 101 -14.59 6.61 10.75
C LEU A 101 -13.65 7.31 11.75
N GLU A 102 -14.12 8.34 12.44
CA GLU A 102 -13.36 9.11 13.42
C GLU A 102 -12.99 8.30 14.68
N GLN A 103 -13.65 7.17 14.90
CA GLN A 103 -13.41 6.27 16.03
C GLN A 103 -12.59 5.03 15.63
N ASP A 104 -12.20 4.91 14.36
CA ASP A 104 -11.39 3.78 13.90
C ASP A 104 -9.96 3.87 14.47
N SER A 105 -9.55 2.85 15.24
CA SER A 105 -8.19 2.73 15.77
C SER A 105 -7.10 2.76 14.68
N LEU A 106 -7.43 2.37 13.45
CA LEU A 106 -6.53 2.38 12.29
C LEU A 106 -6.61 3.66 11.45
N LEU A 107 -7.41 4.66 11.84
CA LEU A 107 -7.43 5.96 11.17
C LEU A 107 -6.03 6.61 11.05
N PRO A 108 -5.11 6.48 12.04
CA PRO A 108 -3.74 6.94 11.88
C PRO A 108 -3.01 6.28 10.71
N LEU A 109 -3.22 4.98 10.45
CA LEU A 109 -2.65 4.29 9.29
C LEU A 109 -3.20 4.83 7.97
N ALA A 110 -4.53 5.04 7.89
CA ALA A 110 -5.13 5.67 6.71
C ALA A 110 -4.57 7.08 6.46
N THR A 111 -4.32 7.83 7.54
CA THR A 111 -3.70 9.16 7.48
C THR A 111 -2.26 9.09 7.00
N THR A 112 -1.44 8.17 7.53
CA THR A 112 -0.06 7.93 7.07
C THR A 112 -0.02 7.58 5.58
N PHE A 113 -0.88 6.66 5.16
CA PHE A 113 -0.97 6.25 3.75
C PHE A 113 -1.42 7.40 2.84
N GLY A 114 -2.46 8.15 3.22
CA GLY A 114 -2.94 9.30 2.47
C GLY A 114 -1.89 10.39 2.31
N ASN A 115 -1.20 10.74 3.40
CA ASN A 115 -0.11 11.71 3.36
C ASN A 115 1.01 11.23 2.43
N ALA A 116 1.40 9.95 2.50
CA ALA A 116 2.39 9.38 1.59
C ALA A 116 1.96 9.53 0.12
N CYS A 117 0.69 9.24 -0.21
CA CYS A 117 0.18 9.40 -1.56
C CYS A 117 0.32 10.85 -2.08
N GLU A 118 -0.01 11.85 -1.26
CA GLU A 118 0.05 13.25 -1.68
C GLU A 118 1.47 13.81 -1.77
N GLN A 119 2.37 13.37 -0.89
CA GLN A 119 3.79 13.76 -0.88
C GLN A 119 4.55 13.11 -2.03
N LEU A 120 4.29 11.84 -2.30
CA LEU A 120 4.85 11.10 -3.44
C LEU A 120 4.22 11.51 -4.77
N GLN A 121 3.09 12.22 -4.74
CA GLN A 121 2.29 12.54 -5.92
C GLN A 121 1.89 11.26 -6.69
N ALA A 122 1.50 10.22 -5.94
CA ALA A 122 1.09 8.96 -6.55
C ALA A 122 -0.10 9.18 -7.50
N GLU A 123 -0.14 8.44 -8.61
CA GLU A 123 -1.32 8.44 -9.48
C GLU A 123 -2.40 7.53 -8.92
N VAL A 124 -1.95 6.33 -8.55
CA VAL A 124 -2.73 5.29 -7.88
C VAL A 124 -1.83 4.70 -6.80
N ALA A 125 -2.41 4.44 -5.64
CA ALA A 125 -1.77 3.65 -4.61
C ALA A 125 -2.78 2.75 -3.94
N PHE A 126 -2.35 1.62 -3.40
CA PHE A 126 -3.22 0.78 -2.59
C PHE A 126 -2.50 0.24 -1.37
N LEU A 127 -3.28 0.01 -0.31
CA LEU A 127 -2.89 -0.79 0.83
C LEU A 127 -3.60 -2.13 0.75
N ASP A 128 -2.85 -3.17 0.43
CA ASP A 128 -3.36 -4.54 0.41
C ASP A 128 -3.27 -5.16 1.81
N THR A 129 -4.43 -5.38 2.41
CA THR A 129 -4.62 -5.99 3.73
C THR A 129 -4.78 -7.51 3.66
N HIS A 130 -4.78 -8.10 2.45
CA HIS A 130 -4.76 -9.55 2.29
C HIS A 130 -3.41 -10.13 2.72
N ALA A 131 -3.45 -11.33 3.31
CA ALA A 131 -2.26 -11.99 3.81
C ALA A 131 -1.34 -12.44 2.67
N HIS A 132 -0.21 -11.76 2.49
CA HIS A 132 0.84 -12.18 1.58
C HIS A 132 1.94 -12.94 2.30
N TYR A 133 2.53 -13.92 1.63
CA TYR A 133 3.79 -14.52 2.09
C TYR A 133 4.94 -13.63 1.63
N GLY A 134 5.88 -13.31 2.52
CA GLY A 134 7.04 -12.47 2.21
C GLY A 134 8.06 -13.08 1.23
N ASP A 135 7.78 -14.21 0.58
CA ASP A 135 8.67 -14.86 -0.38
C ASP A 135 8.41 -14.31 -1.79
N GLU A 136 9.47 -13.85 -2.48
CA GLU A 136 9.39 -13.28 -3.83
C GLU A 136 8.96 -14.31 -4.91
N THR A 137 9.16 -15.61 -4.69
CA THR A 137 9.18 -16.62 -5.79
C THR A 137 8.26 -17.82 -5.64
N TRP A 138 7.23 -17.77 -4.78
CA TRP A 138 6.48 -19.00 -4.48
C TRP A 138 5.62 -19.49 -5.66
N ILE A 139 6.17 -20.48 -6.39
CA ILE A 139 5.74 -21.11 -7.65
C ILE A 139 4.27 -21.58 -7.73
N ASN A 140 3.44 -21.38 -6.70
CA ASN A 140 2.00 -21.71 -6.76
C ASN A 140 1.06 -20.70 -6.10
N LYS A 141 1.50 -19.45 -5.82
CA LYS A 141 0.67 -18.27 -5.51
C LYS A 141 1.59 -17.06 -5.31
N GLN A 142 1.53 -16.16 -6.29
CA GLN A 142 2.08 -14.81 -6.37
C GLN A 142 2.57 -14.24 -5.02
N GLY A 143 3.89 -14.18 -4.88
CA GLY A 143 4.56 -13.45 -3.81
C GLY A 143 4.24 -11.95 -3.88
N ASN A 144 4.43 -11.27 -2.75
CA ASN A 144 3.97 -9.89 -2.51
C ASN A 144 4.39 -8.90 -3.63
N ARG A 145 5.62 -9.04 -4.17
CA ARG A 145 6.13 -8.17 -5.24
C ARG A 145 5.46 -8.38 -6.59
N ASP A 146 5.49 -9.60 -7.14
CA ASP A 146 4.96 -9.88 -8.47
C ASP A 146 3.44 -9.70 -8.50
N TRP A 147 2.76 -9.97 -7.38
CA TRP A 147 1.36 -9.62 -7.17
C TRP A 147 1.10 -8.13 -7.38
N VAL A 148 1.84 -7.26 -6.68
CA VAL A 148 1.71 -5.81 -6.80
C VAL A 148 2.00 -5.34 -8.24
N ILE A 149 3.07 -5.86 -8.85
CA ILE A 149 3.45 -5.48 -10.22
C ILE A 149 2.36 -5.90 -11.23
N ASN A 150 1.62 -6.98 -11.02
CA ASN A 150 0.55 -7.39 -11.94
C ASN A 150 -0.55 -6.33 -12.07
N TYR A 151 -0.83 -5.56 -11.02
CA TYR A 151 -1.80 -4.45 -11.07
C TYR A 151 -1.33 -3.26 -11.92
N TYR A 152 -0.06 -3.19 -12.27
CA TYR A 152 0.44 -2.18 -13.20
C TYR A 152 -0.27 -2.25 -14.56
N SER A 153 -0.63 -3.44 -15.02
CA SER A 153 -1.37 -3.61 -16.28
C SER A 153 -2.75 -2.93 -16.22
N MET A 154 -3.47 -3.06 -15.10
CA MET A 154 -4.76 -2.41 -14.91
C MET A 154 -4.65 -0.88 -14.87
N LEU A 155 -3.57 -0.37 -14.27
CA LEU A 155 -3.26 1.06 -14.28
C LEU A 155 -3.06 1.58 -15.70
N LEU A 156 -2.24 0.91 -16.51
CA LEU A 156 -1.98 1.29 -17.91
C LEU A 156 -3.24 1.27 -18.79
N GLU A 157 -4.19 0.38 -18.47
CA GLU A 157 -5.49 0.32 -19.14
C GLU A 157 -6.50 1.35 -18.61
N PHE A 158 -6.13 2.17 -17.63
CA PHE A 158 -7.02 3.09 -16.91
C PHE A 158 -8.25 2.38 -16.34
N ASN A 159 -8.13 1.11 -15.98
CA ASN A 159 -9.23 0.28 -15.49
C ASN A 159 -9.44 0.48 -13.98
N ILE A 160 -9.77 1.72 -13.60
CA ILE A 160 -9.94 2.15 -12.21
C ILE A 160 -11.07 1.38 -11.52
N ASN A 161 -12.10 1.01 -12.27
CA ASN A 161 -13.22 0.21 -11.80
C ASN A 161 -12.79 -1.21 -11.38
N ALA A 162 -11.91 -1.87 -12.14
CA ALA A 162 -11.37 -3.17 -11.74
C ALA A 162 -10.53 -3.04 -10.47
N LEU A 163 -9.65 -2.04 -10.39
CA LEU A 163 -8.86 -1.76 -9.17
C LEU A 163 -9.75 -1.51 -7.95
N ALA A 164 -10.89 -0.82 -8.13
CA ALA A 164 -11.87 -0.62 -7.08
C ALA A 164 -12.53 -1.94 -6.62
N ASP A 165 -12.74 -2.87 -7.54
CA ASP A 165 -13.41 -4.13 -7.28
C ASP A 165 -12.51 -5.16 -6.58
N GLU A 166 -11.19 -4.94 -6.58
CA GLU A 166 -10.21 -5.71 -5.78
C GLU A 166 -10.39 -5.52 -4.27
N ARG A 167 -11.04 -4.43 -3.84
CA ARG A 167 -11.33 -4.13 -2.42
C ARG A 167 -10.08 -4.16 -1.53
N PHE A 168 -9.03 -3.50 -1.98
CA PHE A 168 -7.90 -3.19 -1.11
C PHE A 168 -8.38 -2.47 0.16
N GLY A 169 -7.72 -2.73 1.29
CA GLY A 169 -8.03 -2.05 2.55
C GLY A 169 -8.05 -0.53 2.40
N LEU A 170 -7.15 0.01 1.57
CA LEU A 170 -7.23 1.36 1.02
C LEU A 170 -6.90 1.37 -0.46
N LEU A 171 -7.62 2.19 -1.22
CA LEU A 171 -7.30 2.57 -2.59
C LEU A 171 -7.24 4.10 -2.68
N TYR A 172 -6.09 4.63 -3.05
CA TYR A 172 -5.89 6.01 -3.41
C TYR A 172 -6.01 6.20 -4.92
N LEU A 173 -6.73 7.24 -5.32
CA LEU A 173 -6.79 7.71 -6.69
C LEU A 173 -6.54 9.21 -6.70
N ASN A 174 -5.61 9.67 -7.53
CA ASN A 174 -5.42 11.11 -7.74
C ASN A 174 -6.66 11.77 -8.38
N GLU A 175 -6.63 13.09 -8.54
CA GLU A 175 -7.75 13.85 -9.13
C GLU A 175 -8.18 13.33 -10.51
N TYR A 176 -7.21 13.00 -11.36
CA TYR A 176 -7.48 12.52 -12.72
C TYR A 176 -8.14 11.14 -12.71
N MET A 177 -7.55 10.18 -11.99
CA MET A 177 -8.08 8.81 -11.89
C MET A 177 -9.45 8.78 -11.19
N THR A 178 -9.69 9.71 -10.26
CA THR A 178 -11.00 9.87 -9.60
C THR A 178 -12.11 10.22 -10.59
N GLN A 179 -11.82 11.00 -11.64
CA GLN A 179 -12.81 11.40 -12.65
C GLN A 179 -13.22 10.24 -13.57
N ILE A 180 -12.39 9.21 -13.68
CA ILE A 180 -12.63 8.03 -14.53
C ILE A 180 -13.51 6.99 -13.79
N TRP A 181 -13.67 7.13 -12.48
CA TRP A 181 -14.45 6.19 -11.69
C TRP A 181 -15.95 6.30 -11.98
N ASP A 182 -16.52 5.19 -12.39
CA ASP A 182 -17.95 5.11 -12.66
C ASP A 182 -18.75 4.96 -11.36
N SER A 183 -19.84 5.73 -11.27
CA SER A 183 -20.83 5.64 -10.21
C SER A 183 -21.39 4.21 -10.11
N ASN A 184 -21.34 3.63 -8.91
CA ASN A 184 -21.86 2.30 -8.62
C ASN A 184 -22.24 2.22 -7.13
N PRO A 185 -23.48 1.80 -6.78
CA PRO A 185 -23.93 1.74 -5.39
C PRO A 185 -23.03 0.91 -4.45
N VAL A 186 -22.46 -0.19 -4.95
CA VAL A 186 -21.57 -1.07 -4.14
C VAL A 186 -20.24 -0.37 -3.82
N ARG A 187 -19.80 0.54 -4.70
CA ARG A 187 -18.57 1.31 -4.53
C ARG A 187 -18.81 2.58 -3.71
N GLU A 188 -19.99 3.19 -3.83
CA GLU A 188 -20.39 4.42 -3.14
C GLU A 188 -20.74 4.21 -1.67
N ASN A 189 -21.11 2.99 -1.27
CA ASN A 189 -21.39 2.65 0.13
C ASN A 189 -20.12 2.41 0.98
N ARG A 190 -18.93 2.62 0.43
CA ARG A 190 -17.67 2.46 1.15
C ARG A 190 -17.30 3.75 1.84
N ASP A 191 -16.61 3.65 2.98
CA ASP A 191 -16.08 4.84 3.62
C ASP A 191 -15.00 5.48 2.72
N MET A 192 -14.90 6.81 2.79
CA MET A 192 -13.98 7.59 1.97
C MET A 192 -13.38 8.75 2.77
N ILE A 193 -12.13 9.07 2.46
CA ILE A 193 -11.46 10.29 2.93
C ILE A 193 -11.11 11.12 1.69
N LEU A 194 -11.64 12.33 1.61
CA LEU A 194 -11.25 13.28 0.58
C LEU A 194 -9.93 13.92 0.97
N LEU A 195 -8.98 13.88 0.05
CA LEU A 195 -7.67 14.48 0.19
C LEU A 195 -7.56 15.71 -0.72
N SER A 196 -6.49 16.49 -0.59
CA SER A 196 -6.30 17.70 -1.39
C SER A 196 -6.01 17.42 -2.86
N LYS A 197 -5.37 16.27 -3.18
CA LYS A 197 -4.98 15.88 -4.54
C LYS A 197 -5.64 14.58 -5.04
N GLY A 198 -6.68 14.13 -4.36
CA GLY A 198 -7.31 12.84 -4.68
C GLY A 198 -8.27 12.38 -3.61
N ARG A 199 -8.52 11.07 -3.57
CA ARG A 199 -9.35 10.45 -2.55
C ARG A 199 -8.78 9.11 -2.12
N LEU A 200 -9.06 8.77 -0.87
CA LEU A 200 -8.93 7.41 -0.35
C LEU A 200 -10.31 6.78 -0.27
N THR A 201 -10.40 5.55 -0.74
CA THR A 201 -11.58 4.70 -0.60
C THR A 201 -11.19 3.46 0.16
N PHE A 202 -11.93 3.13 1.22
CA PHE A 202 -11.73 1.91 1.97
C PHE A 202 -12.32 0.69 1.23
N ALA A 203 -11.98 -0.52 1.68
CA ALA A 203 -12.58 -1.74 1.14
C ALA A 203 -14.10 -1.76 1.37
N GLN A 204 -14.53 -1.32 2.56
CA GLN A 204 -15.94 -1.30 3.02
C GLN A 204 -16.21 -0.07 3.92
N GLN A 205 -17.15 -0.23 4.86
CA GLN A 205 -17.53 0.75 5.88
C GLN A 205 -17.64 0.09 7.26
N GLY A 206 -17.64 0.90 8.32
CA GLY A 206 -17.85 0.44 9.70
C GLY A 206 -16.75 -0.51 10.19
N VAL A 207 -17.12 -1.57 10.91
CA VAL A 207 -16.15 -2.52 11.51
C VAL A 207 -15.40 -3.39 10.51
N ILE A 208 -15.96 -3.58 9.31
CA ILE A 208 -15.31 -4.36 8.24
C ILE A 208 -14.58 -3.48 7.23
N ARG A 209 -14.40 -2.18 7.53
CA ARG A 209 -13.85 -1.16 6.63
C ARG A 209 -12.57 -1.59 5.88
N TRP A 210 -11.73 -2.39 6.53
CA TRP A 210 -10.43 -2.83 6.02
C TRP A 210 -10.43 -4.22 5.32
N LEU A 211 -11.61 -4.84 5.14
CA LEU A 211 -11.80 -6.24 4.69
C LEU A 211 -12.56 -6.42 3.37
#